data_AF-A0A961SJT7-F1
#
_entry.id   AF-A0A961SJT7-F1
#
_cell.length_a   1.000
_cell.length_b   1.000
_cell.length_c   1.000
_cell.angle_alpha   90.00
_cell.angle_beta   90.00
_cell.angle_gamma   90.00
#
_symmetry.space_group_name_H-M   'P 1'
#
loop_
_entity.id
_entity.type
_entity.pdbx_description
1 polymer ?
#
loop_
_entity_poly.entity_id
_entity_poly.type
_entity_poly.pdbx_seq_one_letter_code
_entity_poly.pdbx_strand_id
1 'polypeptide(L)'
;MSTQAKPQFSPMDLPTKPDEKAIDEYTKARGVPVLNIPKGASRAPTHTLRTEVPDYLAKALRMECAKSECTIRYLMLKALRADGWEVRDEDIAEDRRRVSSAA
;
A
#
# COMPACT_ATOMS: atom_id res chain seq x y z
N MET A 1 8.91 -42.42 30.02
CA MET A 1 8.91 -41.20 29.19
C MET A 1 7.47 -40.79 28.96
N SER A 2 6.93 -39.85 29.73
CA SER A 2 5.53 -39.40 29.61
C SER A 2 5.46 -38.22 28.64
N THR A 3 4.73 -38.36 27.54
CA THR A 3 4.53 -37.30 26.53
C THR A 3 3.26 -36.52 26.86
N GLN A 4 3.41 -35.31 27.39
CA GLN A 4 2.30 -34.38 27.62
C GLN A 4 1.74 -33.88 26.27
N ALA A 5 0.45 -34.05 26.06
CA ALA A 5 -0.27 -33.54 24.89
C ALA A 5 -0.36 -32.01 24.93
N LYS A 6 -0.17 -31.35 23.78
CA LYS A 6 -0.24 -29.88 23.65
C LYS A 6 -1.65 -29.37 23.98
N PRO A 7 -1.79 -28.23 24.69
CA PRO A 7 -3.09 -27.66 24.99
C PRO A 7 -3.81 -27.21 23.72
N GLN A 8 -5.08 -27.59 23.60
CA GLN A 8 -5.97 -27.19 22.51
C GLN A 8 -6.48 -25.76 22.78
N PHE A 9 -6.10 -24.78 21.96
CA PHE A 9 -6.66 -23.45 22.02
C PHE A 9 -8.05 -23.42 21.37
N SER A 10 -9.04 -22.84 22.07
CA SER A 10 -10.37 -22.59 21.50
C SER A 10 -10.34 -21.37 20.60
N PRO A 11 -11.00 -21.40 19.43
CA PRO A 11 -11.10 -20.24 18.56
C PRO A 11 -11.89 -19.14 19.28
N MET A 12 -11.27 -17.97 19.46
CA MET A 12 -11.96 -16.77 19.95
C MET A 12 -12.70 -16.18 18.75
N ASP A 13 -14.03 -16.14 18.83
CA ASP A 13 -14.93 -15.60 17.80
C ASP A 13 -14.87 -14.07 17.79
N LEU A 14 -13.71 -13.54 17.39
CA LEU A 14 -13.50 -12.11 17.22
C LEU A 14 -14.09 -11.71 15.85
N PRO A 15 -14.91 -10.65 15.78
CA PRO A 15 -15.30 -10.10 14.49
C PRO A 15 -14.04 -9.74 13.72
N THR A 16 -13.94 -10.27 12.49
CA THR A 16 -12.76 -10.16 11.62
C THR A 16 -12.40 -8.71 11.30
N LYS A 17 -13.34 -7.78 11.49
CA LYS A 17 -13.12 -6.33 11.52
C LYS A 17 -13.97 -5.74 12.66
N PRO A 18 -13.35 -5.07 13.65
CA PRO A 18 -14.10 -4.28 14.60
C PRO A 18 -14.79 -3.11 13.88
N ASP A 19 -16.02 -2.79 14.28
CA ASP A 19 -16.76 -1.65 13.75
C ASP A 19 -15.97 -0.35 14.01
N GLU A 20 -15.45 0.26 12.94
CA GLU A 20 -14.65 1.50 13.01
C GLU A 20 -15.39 2.61 13.79
N LYS A 21 -16.72 2.68 13.65
CA LYS A 21 -17.57 3.63 14.39
C LYS A 21 -17.53 3.41 15.90
N ALA A 22 -17.59 2.16 16.35
CA ALA A 22 -17.57 1.83 17.78
C ALA A 22 -16.18 2.12 18.38
N ILE A 23 -15.11 1.90 17.61
CA ILE A 23 -13.74 2.25 18.01
C ILE A 23 -13.60 3.77 18.15
N ASP A 24 -14.11 4.54 17.19
CA ASP A 24 -14.07 6.01 17.21
C ASP A 24 -14.86 6.60 18.39
N GLU A 25 -16.04 6.05 18.69
CA GLU A 25 -16.84 6.49 19.84
C GLU A 25 -16.14 6.16 21.16
N TYR A 26 -15.57 4.96 21.28
CA TYR A 26 -14.85 4.53 22.48
C TYR A 26 -13.58 5.36 22.72
N THR A 27 -12.81 5.66 21.67
CA THR A 27 -11.59 6.48 21.76
C THR A 27 -11.90 7.93 22.11
N LYS A 28 -12.96 8.52 21.53
CA LYS A 28 -13.46 9.84 21.92
C LYS A 28 -13.87 9.89 23.38
N ALA A 29 -14.64 8.89 23.84
CA ALA A 29 -15.10 8.82 25.24
C ALA A 29 -13.94 8.68 26.25
N ARG A 30 -12.85 8.00 25.85
CA ARG A 30 -11.66 7.78 26.67
C ARG A 30 -10.62 8.90 26.54
N GLY A 31 -10.85 9.92 25.71
CA GLY A 31 -9.93 11.03 25.50
C GLY A 31 -8.58 10.59 24.93
N VAL A 32 -8.54 9.49 24.16
CA VAL A 32 -7.30 8.98 23.57
C VAL A 32 -6.88 9.92 22.45
N PRO A 33 -5.67 10.49 22.47
CA PRO A 33 -5.19 11.34 21.38
C PRO A 33 -5.04 10.50 20.11
N VAL A 34 -5.89 10.77 19.12
CA VAL A 34 -5.83 10.13 17.81
C VAL A 34 -4.87 10.88 16.91
N LEU A 35 -3.96 10.14 16.29
CA LEU A 35 -3.10 10.69 15.24
C LEU A 35 -4.00 11.06 14.06
N ASN A 36 -4.05 12.35 13.72
CA ASN A 36 -4.82 12.84 12.58
C ASN A 36 -4.05 12.50 11.30
N ILE A 37 -4.18 11.25 10.85
CA ILE A 37 -3.54 10.77 9.62
C ILE A 37 -4.33 11.39 8.46
N PRO A 38 -3.74 12.30 7.66
CA PRO A 38 -4.45 12.86 6.51
C PRO A 38 -4.88 11.71 5.61
N LYS A 39 -6.18 11.62 5.35
CA LYS A 39 -6.75 10.63 4.44
C LYS A 39 -6.14 10.87 3.07
N GLY A 40 -5.20 10.01 2.67
CA GLY A 40 -4.49 10.13 1.39
C GLY A 40 -5.46 10.23 0.23
N ALA A 41 -5.07 10.93 -0.84
CA ALA A 41 -5.86 11.03 -2.06
C ALA A 41 -6.36 9.64 -2.49
N SER A 42 -7.67 9.52 -2.69
CA SER A 42 -8.31 8.25 -3.01
C SER A 42 -7.94 7.82 -4.42
N ARG A 43 -6.92 6.96 -4.55
CA ARG A 43 -6.55 6.34 -5.83
C ARG A 43 -7.70 5.52 -6.40
N ALA A 44 -7.76 5.43 -7.72
CA ALA A 44 -8.73 4.56 -8.39
C ALA A 44 -8.46 3.07 -8.07
N PRO A 45 -9.47 2.18 -8.12
CA PRO A 45 -9.27 0.75 -8.05
C PRO A 45 -8.26 0.26 -9.10
N THR A 46 -7.27 -0.50 -8.68
CA THR A 46 -6.20 -0.99 -9.57
C THR A 46 -6.41 -2.41 -10.05
N HIS A 47 -6.03 -2.68 -11.30
CA HIS A 47 -5.93 -4.02 -11.89
C HIS A 47 -4.48 -4.38 -12.20
N THR A 48 -4.13 -5.67 -12.08
CA THR A 48 -2.78 -6.16 -12.38
C THR A 48 -2.62 -6.36 -13.89
N LEU A 49 -1.66 -5.66 -14.49
CA LEU A 49 -1.24 -5.88 -15.88
C LEU A 49 -0.01 -6.79 -15.92
N ARG A 50 -0.11 -7.94 -16.59
CA ARG A 50 1.03 -8.85 -16.83
C ARG A 50 1.44 -8.74 -18.30
N THR A 51 2.73 -8.58 -18.56
CA THR A 51 3.28 -8.41 -19.91
C THR A 51 4.71 -8.91 -19.94
N GLU A 52 5.12 -9.42 -21.10
CA GLU A 52 6.50 -9.79 -21.39
C GLU A 52 7.23 -8.62 -22.03
N VAL A 53 8.47 -8.38 -21.60
CA VAL A 53 9.33 -7.35 -22.16
C VAL A 53 10.71 -7.95 -22.44
N PRO A 54 11.44 -7.46 -23.46
CA PRO A 54 12.81 -7.89 -23.68
C PRO A 54 13.70 -7.68 -22.44
N ASP A 55 14.65 -8.58 -22.21
CA ASP A 55 15.53 -8.54 -21.04
C ASP A 55 16.30 -7.21 -20.91
N TYR A 56 16.78 -6.67 -22.04
CA TYR A 56 17.47 -5.38 -22.05
C TYR A 56 16.57 -4.23 -21.54
N LEU A 57 15.27 -4.26 -21.88
CA LEU A 57 14.32 -3.24 -21.47
C LEU A 57 13.98 -3.40 -19.98
N ALA A 58 13.80 -4.64 -19.51
CA ALA A 58 13.59 -4.93 -18.10
C ALA A 58 14.76 -4.42 -17.24
N LYS A 59 16.00 -4.59 -17.71
CA LYS A 59 17.21 -4.06 -17.05
C LYS A 59 17.21 -2.53 -17.05
N ALA A 60 16.95 -1.91 -18.19
CA ALA A 60 16.89 -0.45 -18.31
C ALA A 60 15.85 0.16 -17.36
N LEU A 61 14.62 -0.39 -17.32
CA LEU A 61 13.55 0.06 -16.42
C LEU A 61 13.95 -0.03 -14.94
N ARG A 62 14.58 -1.13 -14.53
CA ARG A 62 15.06 -1.30 -13.14
C ARG A 62 16.15 -0.30 -12.78
N MET A 63 17.10 -0.07 -13.69
CA MET A 63 18.16 0.92 -13.49
C MET A 63 17.58 2.33 -13.37
N GLU A 64 16.59 2.68 -14.19
CA GLU A 64 15.92 3.98 -14.13
C GLU A 64 15.14 4.17 -12.84
N CYS A 65 14.41 3.14 -12.39
CA CYS A 65 13.71 3.15 -11.11
C CYS A 65 14.66 3.37 -9.92
N ALA A 66 15.85 2.76 -9.97
CA ALA A 66 16.85 2.91 -8.93
C ALA A 66 17.46 4.33 -8.88
N LYS A 67 17.66 4.96 -10.05
CA LYS A 67 18.19 6.34 -10.15
C LYS A 67 17.17 7.38 -9.69
N SER A 68 15.93 7.22 -10.11
CA SER A 68 14.85 8.19 -9.93
C SER A 68 13.98 7.91 -8.70
N GLU A 69 14.39 6.94 -7.86
CA GLU A 69 13.71 6.51 -6.63
C GLU A 69 12.20 6.25 -6.84
N CYS A 70 11.84 5.65 -7.97
CA CYS A 70 10.45 5.43 -8.38
C CYS A 70 10.17 3.95 -8.65
N THR A 71 8.90 3.62 -8.91
CA THR A 71 8.51 2.25 -9.28
C THR A 71 8.38 2.10 -10.80
N ILE A 72 8.53 0.86 -11.29
CA ILE A 72 8.26 0.54 -12.70
C ILE A 72 6.82 0.93 -13.07
N ARG A 73 5.86 0.75 -12.15
CA ARG A 73 4.47 1.18 -12.34
C ARG A 73 4.37 2.68 -12.62
N TYR A 74 5.09 3.50 -11.86
CA TYR A 74 5.13 4.94 -12.07
C TYR A 74 5.67 5.29 -13.47
N LEU A 75 6.79 4.67 -13.88
CA LEU A 75 7.35 4.89 -15.22
C LEU A 75 6.36 4.48 -16.33
N MET A 76 5.67 3.36 -16.16
CA MET A 76 4.64 2.90 -17.10
C MET A 76 3.48 3.89 -17.20
N LEU A 77 2.91 4.33 -16.08
CA LEU A 77 1.79 5.29 -16.07
C LEU A 77 2.20 6.64 -16.66
N LYS A 78 3.43 7.10 -16.38
CA LYS A 78 4.00 8.31 -16.95
C LYS A 78 4.17 8.19 -18.47
N ALA A 79 4.67 7.05 -18.96
CA ALA A 79 4.81 6.80 -20.38
C ALA A 79 3.45 6.73 -21.10
N LEU A 80 2.46 6.05 -20.53
CA LEU A 80 1.10 5.99 -21.07
C LEU A 80 0.46 7.37 -21.14
N ARG A 81 0.65 8.21 -20.13
CA ARG A 81 0.16 9.59 -20.19
C ARG A 81 0.84 10.40 -21.29
N ALA A 82 2.16 10.23 -21.47
CA ALA A 82 2.90 10.89 -22.54
C ALA A 82 2.47 10.42 -23.94
N ASP A 83 2.01 9.18 -24.06
CA ASP A 83 1.40 8.60 -25.27
C ASP A 83 -0.06 9.09 -25.50
N GLY A 84 -0.64 9.83 -24.56
CA GLY A 84 -1.96 10.47 -24.69
C GLY A 84 -3.10 9.78 -23.96
N TRP A 85 -2.82 8.75 -23.16
CA TRP A 85 -3.85 8.08 -22.35
C TRP A 85 -4.28 8.96 -21.17
N GLU A 86 -5.57 8.91 -20.82
CA GLU A 86 -6.09 9.57 -19.63
C GLU A 86 -5.56 8.86 -18.37
N VAL A 87 -4.64 9.52 -17.68
CA VAL A 87 -4.14 9.09 -16.38
C VAL A 87 -4.22 10.29 -15.43
N ARG A 88 -4.91 10.10 -14.30
CA ARG A 88 -5.08 11.15 -13.28
C ARG A 88 -3.79 11.32 -12.50
N ASP A 89 -3.48 12.55 -12.12
CA ASP A 89 -2.28 12.88 -11.33
C ASP A 89 -2.23 12.13 -9.99
N GLU A 90 -3.40 11.89 -9.39
CA GLU A 90 -3.58 11.16 -8.13
C GLU A 90 -3.07 9.71 -8.19
N ASP A 91 -3.13 9.10 -9.39
CA ASP A 91 -2.70 7.72 -9.64
C ASP A 91 -1.21 7.65 -9.99
N ILE A 92 -0.63 8.75 -10.49
CA ILE A 92 0.80 8.94 -10.75
C ILE A 92 1.48 9.41 -9.45
N ALA A 93 1.48 8.55 -8.45
CA ALA A 93 2.21 8.80 -7.22
C ALA A 93 3.63 8.24 -7.31
N GLU A 94 4.62 9.12 -7.12
CA GLU A 94 6.01 8.72 -6.90
C GLU A 94 6.14 7.89 -5.62
N ASP A 95 7.09 6.95 -5.60
CA ASP A 95 7.27 6.05 -4.47
C ASP A 95 7.81 6.83 -3.27
N ARG A 96 6.91 7.22 -2.38
CA ARG A 96 7.16 7.97 -1.14
C ARG A 96 7.87 7.16 -0.05
N ARG A 97 8.55 6.05 -0.37
CA ARG A 97 9.33 5.24 0.59
C ARG A 97 10.45 6.00 1.35
N ARG A 98 10.63 7.31 1.13
CA ARG A 98 11.55 8.17 1.90
C ARG A 98 10.96 9.47 2.50
N VAL A 99 9.65 9.69 2.48
CA VAL A 99 9.05 10.84 3.22
C VAL A 99 8.50 10.47 4.60
N SER A 100 8.69 9.23 5.05
CA SER A 100 8.44 8.83 6.44
C SER A 100 9.73 8.38 7.14
N SER A 101 10.70 9.29 7.24
CA SER A 101 11.63 9.37 8.36
C SER A 101 12.33 10.74 8.31
N ALA A 102 12.15 11.53 9.36
CA ALA A 102 12.70 12.88 9.59
C ALA A 102 11.95 14.06 8.93
N ALA A 103 10.94 14.55 9.64
CA ALA A 103 10.76 15.96 9.98
C ALA A 103 9.87 16.06 11.23
#